data_AF-A0A9P5C257-F1
#
_entry.id   AF-A0A9P5C257-F1
#
_cell.length_a   1.000
_cell.length_b   1.000
_cell.length_c   1.000
_cell.angle_alpha   90.00
_cell.angle_beta   90.00
_cell.angle_gamma   90.00
#
_symmetry.space_group_name_H-M   'P 1'
#
loop_
_entity.id
_entity.type
_entity.pdbx_description
1 polymer ?
#
loop_
_entity_poly.entity_id
_entity_poly.type
_entity_poly.pdbx_seq_one_letter_code
_entity_poly.pdbx_strand_id
1 'polypeptide(L)'
;MSMRCESPYVKSHESHGYGRSHDTVAGLQVIQYRSYQRDIFIYHVRTHLVPLSAVRRALQGQERYRDRLTSYDPIRYFDVIKGDEVPSGCIEAAYMPSVLHGYGSALALRVGSDLGSDAVDWYVFNGPIDESFLSRIVCADGDWIMRSGVESDDPLKVFDLVGYAEKGLKTRTVRGANREHKGWHDALCASQPVKKKVKLTWKNFGHELKADQERKVRGTASGLEAQEENAGRGAEANDGSKGPPQPPQKPVTRCK
;
A
#
# COMPACT_ATOMS: atom_id res chain seq x y z
N MET A 1 -40.55 -26.35 40.12
CA MET A 1 -40.85 -25.28 39.15
C MET A 1 -39.54 -24.84 38.53
N SER A 2 -39.29 -25.23 37.27
CA SER A 2 -38.02 -25.02 36.57
C SER A 2 -38.22 -23.97 35.49
N MET A 3 -37.60 -22.80 35.63
CA MET A 3 -37.60 -21.77 34.59
C MET A 3 -36.46 -22.06 33.60
N ARG A 4 -36.81 -22.29 32.33
CA ARG A 4 -35.86 -22.31 31.22
C ARG A 4 -35.82 -20.90 30.63
N CYS A 5 -34.65 -20.27 30.66
CA CYS A 5 -34.37 -19.05 29.88
C CYS A 5 -33.86 -19.49 28.51
N GLU A 6 -34.64 -19.26 27.46
CA GLU A 6 -34.20 -19.41 26.07
C GLU A 6 -33.57 -18.09 25.60
N SER A 7 -32.34 -18.18 25.11
CA SER A 7 -31.60 -17.06 24.51
C SER A 7 -31.76 -17.10 22.99
N PRO A 8 -32.23 -16.02 22.33
CA PRO A 8 -32.31 -15.98 20.87
C PRO A 8 -30.93 -15.68 20.27
N TYR A 9 -30.32 -16.70 19.66
CA TYR A 9 -29.10 -16.60 18.87
C TYR A 9 -29.44 -16.09 17.46
N VAL A 10 -29.30 -14.79 17.21
CA VAL A 10 -29.47 -14.20 15.88
C VAL A 10 -28.18 -14.37 15.09
N LYS A 11 -28.16 -15.34 14.16
CA LYS A 11 -27.11 -15.45 13.13
C LYS A 11 -27.43 -14.50 11.97
N SER A 12 -26.80 -13.34 11.95
CA SER A 12 -26.73 -12.50 10.75
C SER A 12 -25.63 -13.04 9.82
N HIS A 13 -26.02 -13.88 8.86
CA HIS A 13 -25.18 -14.22 7.72
C HIS A 13 -25.22 -13.06 6.71
N GLU A 14 -24.33 -12.08 6.88
CA GLU A 14 -24.01 -11.14 5.81
C GLU A 14 -23.09 -11.85 4.80
N SER A 15 -23.72 -12.40 3.77
CA SER A 15 -23.04 -12.89 2.57
C SER A 15 -22.37 -11.70 1.86
N HIS A 16 -21.10 -11.44 2.19
CA HIS A 16 -20.24 -10.55 1.43
C HIS A 16 -19.99 -11.18 0.06
N GLY A 17 -20.73 -10.69 -0.94
CA GLY A 17 -20.51 -11.05 -2.33
C GLY A 17 -19.12 -10.63 -2.77
N TYR A 18 -18.24 -11.60 -3.00
CA TYR A 18 -16.98 -11.42 -3.73
C TYR A 18 -17.29 -11.19 -5.23
N GLY A 19 -17.90 -10.06 -5.55
CA GLY A 19 -17.96 -9.55 -6.91
C GLY A 19 -16.58 -9.08 -7.33
N ARG A 20 -16.05 -9.62 -8.43
CA ARG A 20 -14.84 -9.17 -9.14
C ARG A 20 -14.98 -7.69 -9.54
N SER A 21 -14.76 -6.77 -8.61
CA SER A 21 -14.22 -5.47 -8.95
C SER A 21 -12.71 -5.62 -8.90
N HIS A 22 -11.98 -5.09 -9.87
CA HIS A 22 -10.57 -4.81 -9.64
C HIS A 22 -10.51 -3.95 -8.37
N ASP A 23 -9.71 -4.36 -7.38
CA ASP A 23 -9.61 -3.71 -6.07
C ASP A 23 -9.10 -2.28 -6.26
N THR A 24 -10.05 -1.38 -6.51
CA THR A 24 -9.80 0.03 -6.74
C THR A 24 -9.96 0.71 -5.40
N VAL A 25 -8.82 1.00 -4.78
CA VAL A 25 -8.76 1.69 -3.50
C VAL A 25 -8.72 3.17 -3.79
N ALA A 26 -9.81 3.91 -3.57
CA ALA A 26 -9.84 5.34 -3.87
C ALA A 26 -9.47 5.70 -5.33
N GLY A 27 -9.81 4.84 -6.29
CA GLY A 27 -9.39 4.99 -7.69
C GLY A 27 -7.92 4.62 -7.98
N LEU A 28 -7.23 3.98 -7.02
CA LEU A 28 -5.91 3.37 -7.20
C LEU A 28 -6.09 1.89 -7.53
N GLN A 29 -5.45 1.43 -8.60
CA GLN A 29 -5.41 0.00 -8.92
C GLN A 29 -4.23 -0.66 -8.22
N VAL A 30 -4.49 -1.28 -7.07
CA VAL A 30 -3.47 -2.06 -6.34
C VAL A 30 -3.23 -3.38 -7.06
N ILE A 31 -1.97 -3.79 -7.19
CA ILE A 31 -1.60 -5.09 -7.78
C ILE A 31 -2.10 -6.20 -6.87
N GLN A 32 -2.73 -7.22 -7.45
CA GLN A 32 -3.19 -8.39 -6.71
C GLN A 32 -2.06 -9.06 -5.94
N TYR A 33 -2.31 -9.47 -4.69
CA TYR A 33 -1.29 -10.02 -3.80
C TYR A 33 -0.46 -11.16 -4.40
N ARG A 34 -1.08 -12.09 -5.14
CA ARG A 34 -0.37 -13.20 -5.82
C ARG A 34 0.69 -12.72 -6.82
N SER A 35 0.49 -11.54 -7.41
CA SER A 35 1.38 -10.92 -8.40
C SER A 35 2.40 -9.97 -7.76
N TYR A 36 2.12 -9.48 -6.55
CA TYR A 36 3.05 -8.65 -5.79
C TYR A 36 4.14 -9.53 -5.17
N GLN A 37 5.36 -9.44 -5.69
CA GLN A 37 6.50 -10.33 -5.36
C GLN A 37 7.70 -9.55 -4.81
N ARG A 38 7.50 -8.28 -4.40
CA ARG A 38 8.54 -7.42 -3.86
C ARG A 38 8.50 -7.47 -2.35
N ASP A 39 9.66 -7.40 -1.72
CA ASP A 39 9.74 -7.27 -0.27
C ASP A 39 9.26 -5.89 0.16
N ILE A 40 8.75 -5.83 1.39
CA ILE A 40 8.32 -4.60 2.03
C ILE A 40 9.44 -4.14 2.93
N PHE A 41 9.92 -2.92 2.72
CA PHE A 41 11.04 -2.35 3.47
C PHE A 41 10.50 -1.75 4.76
N ILE A 42 11.05 -2.17 5.89
CA ILE A 42 10.62 -1.71 7.22
C ILE A 42 11.63 -0.68 7.72
N TYR A 43 11.12 0.49 8.06
CA TYR A 43 11.91 1.61 8.54
C TYR A 43 11.52 2.02 9.96
N HIS A 44 12.50 2.47 10.75
CA HIS A 44 12.25 3.31 11.90
C HIS A 44 12.37 4.78 11.50
N VAL A 45 11.28 5.52 11.65
CA VAL A 45 11.25 6.96 11.45
C VAL A 45 11.61 7.64 12.77
N ARG A 46 12.76 8.31 12.81
CA ARG A 46 13.33 8.94 14.00
C ARG A 46 12.62 10.26 14.33
N THR A 47 11.43 10.15 14.94
CA THR A 47 10.58 11.32 15.26
C THR A 47 11.17 12.28 16.29
N HIS A 48 12.17 11.84 17.07
CA HIS A 48 12.95 12.72 17.95
C HIS A 48 13.87 13.69 17.19
N LEU A 49 14.26 13.35 15.95
CA LEU A 49 15.04 14.25 15.08
C LEU A 49 14.14 15.23 14.34
N VAL A 50 13.02 14.74 13.82
CA VAL A 50 12.09 15.53 13.01
C VAL A 50 10.66 15.22 13.44
N PRO A 51 9.85 16.24 13.81
CA PRO A 51 8.46 16.01 14.18
C PRO A 51 7.69 15.29 13.07
N LEU A 52 6.82 14.35 13.44
CA LEU A 52 6.01 13.61 12.47
C LEU A 52 5.22 14.53 11.53
N SER A 53 4.76 15.69 12.02
CA SER A 53 4.08 16.69 11.18
C SER A 53 4.96 17.24 10.05
N ALA A 54 6.27 17.40 10.27
CA ALA A 54 7.23 17.80 9.24
C ALA A 54 7.49 16.67 8.25
N VAL A 55 7.67 15.43 8.73
CA VAL A 55 7.81 14.24 7.85
C VAL A 55 6.61 14.10 6.92
N ARG A 56 5.38 14.19 7.47
CA ARG A 56 4.14 14.13 6.69
C ARG A 56 4.07 15.22 5.62
N ARG A 57 4.49 16.45 5.94
CA ARG A 57 4.55 17.55 4.97
C ARG A 57 5.58 17.29 3.88
N ALA A 58 6.76 16.79 4.24
CA ALA A 58 7.82 16.46 3.28
C ALA A 58 7.40 15.36 2.30
N LEU A 59 6.69 14.33 2.79
CA LEU A 59 6.10 13.27 1.94
C LEU A 59 5.04 13.85 0.97
N GLN A 60 4.18 14.74 1.45
CA GLN A 60 3.16 15.39 0.61
C GLN A 60 3.74 16.38 -0.41
N GLY A 61 4.93 16.91 -0.14
CA GLY A 61 5.65 17.81 -1.03
C GLY A 61 6.42 17.11 -2.15
N GLN A 62 6.47 15.77 -2.16
CA GLN A 62 7.16 15.04 -3.23
C GLN A 62 6.42 15.20 -4.56
N GLU A 63 7.16 15.36 -5.65
CA GLU A 63 6.60 15.54 -7.00
C GLU A 63 5.65 14.40 -7.40
N ARG A 64 5.96 13.17 -6.97
CA ARG A 64 5.18 11.97 -7.28
C ARG A 64 4.07 11.67 -6.27
N TYR A 65 3.88 12.51 -5.25
CA TYR A 65 2.83 12.32 -4.27
C TYR A 65 1.46 12.38 -4.93
N ARG A 66 0.62 11.38 -4.64
CA ARG A 66 -0.72 11.25 -5.22
C ARG A 66 -1.81 11.44 -4.18
N ASP A 67 -1.80 10.65 -3.11
CA ASP A 67 -2.87 10.70 -2.12
C ASP A 67 -2.41 10.25 -0.73
N ARG A 68 -3.27 10.52 0.27
CA ARG A 68 -3.15 10.03 1.63
C ARG A 68 -4.39 9.22 2.00
N LEU A 69 -4.16 7.99 2.43
CA LEU A 69 -5.19 7.06 2.85
C LEU A 69 -4.98 6.69 4.32
N THR A 70 -5.98 6.06 4.92
CA THR A 70 -5.91 5.50 6.28
C THR A 70 -6.49 4.10 6.30
N SER A 71 -5.87 3.20 7.05
CA SER A 71 -6.38 1.84 7.31
C SER A 71 -6.19 1.45 8.77
N TYR A 72 -6.62 0.24 9.11
CA TYR A 72 -6.21 -0.42 10.33
C TYR A 72 -4.70 -0.76 10.32
N ASP A 73 -4.11 -0.93 11.50
CA ASP A 73 -2.77 -1.49 11.68
C ASP A 73 -2.80 -3.02 11.48
N PRO A 74 -2.13 -3.56 10.43
CA PRO A 74 -2.16 -4.99 10.13
C PRO A 74 -1.38 -5.85 11.12
N ILE A 75 -0.44 -5.27 11.87
CA ILE A 75 0.46 -6.00 12.76
C ILE A 75 0.16 -5.82 14.25
N ARG A 76 -0.90 -5.07 14.60
CA ARG A 76 -1.32 -4.87 16.00
C ARG A 76 -1.55 -6.15 16.83
N TYR A 77 -1.77 -7.28 16.15
CA TYR A 77 -2.01 -8.58 16.79
C TYR A 77 -0.82 -9.54 16.68
N PHE A 78 0.33 -9.06 16.20
CA PHE A 78 1.55 -9.85 16.15
C PHE A 78 2.31 -9.63 17.45
N ASP A 79 2.76 -10.73 18.06
CA ASP A 79 3.65 -10.65 19.20
C ASP A 79 4.98 -10.07 18.74
N VAL A 80 5.35 -8.91 19.27
CA VAL A 80 6.66 -8.31 19.01
C VAL A 80 7.70 -9.19 19.70
N ILE A 81 8.64 -9.70 18.91
CA ILE A 81 9.75 -10.51 19.44
C ILE A 81 10.62 -9.60 20.29
N LYS A 82 11.00 -10.08 21.48
CA LYS A 82 11.89 -9.32 22.37
C LYS A 82 13.20 -8.96 21.65
N GLY A 83 13.54 -7.69 21.63
CA GLY A 83 14.68 -7.13 20.90
C GLY A 83 14.34 -6.54 19.53
N ASP A 84 13.12 -6.75 19.03
CA ASP A 84 12.60 -6.19 17.78
C ASP A 84 11.60 -5.04 18.06
N GLU A 85 11.67 -4.45 19.25
CA GLU A 85 10.80 -3.34 19.62
C GLU A 85 11.22 -2.05 18.90
N VAL A 86 10.23 -1.28 18.46
CA VAL A 86 10.45 0.08 17.95
C VAL A 86 11.05 0.95 19.06
N PRO A 87 12.23 1.55 18.87
CA PRO A 87 12.88 2.37 19.89
C PRO A 87 12.02 3.57 20.30
N SER A 88 12.22 4.06 21.53
CA SER A 88 11.56 5.27 22.00
C SER A 88 11.91 6.48 21.12
N GLY A 89 10.90 7.30 20.80
CA GLY A 89 11.07 8.43 19.88
C GLY A 89 11.19 8.03 18.41
N CYS A 90 10.92 6.77 18.07
CA CYS A 90 10.76 6.28 16.71
C CYS A 90 9.32 5.81 16.47
N ILE A 91 8.89 5.84 15.20
CA ILE A 91 7.70 5.13 14.74
C ILE A 91 8.10 4.20 13.61
N GLU A 92 7.33 3.13 13.41
CA GLU A 92 7.57 2.21 12.31
C GLU A 92 6.90 2.70 11.02
N ALA A 93 7.56 2.45 9.90
CA ALA A 93 7.05 2.68 8.58
C ALA A 93 7.31 1.48 7.67
N ALA A 94 6.35 1.18 6.80
CA ALA A 94 6.45 0.09 5.83
C ALA A 94 6.35 0.64 4.40
N TYR A 95 7.40 0.47 3.61
CA TYR A 95 7.44 0.91 2.22
C TYR A 95 7.21 -0.26 1.27
N MET A 96 6.21 -0.10 0.41
CA MET A 96 5.78 -1.07 -0.58
C MET A 96 6.11 -0.55 -2.00
N PRO A 97 7.26 -0.91 -2.58
CA PRO A 97 7.64 -0.47 -3.91
C PRO A 97 6.78 -1.15 -4.98
N SER A 98 6.42 -0.42 -6.04
CA SER A 98 5.69 -0.96 -7.20
C SER A 98 4.47 -1.81 -6.82
N VAL A 99 3.73 -1.41 -5.78
CA VAL A 99 2.51 -2.09 -5.31
C VAL A 99 1.28 -1.67 -6.11
N LEU A 100 1.34 -0.55 -6.82
CA LEU A 100 0.29 -0.05 -7.69
C LEU A 100 0.62 -0.34 -9.16
N HIS A 101 -0.42 -0.41 -10.00
CA HIS A 101 -0.21 -0.42 -11.45
C HIS A 101 0.55 0.83 -11.90
N GLY A 102 1.40 0.69 -12.92
CA GLY A 102 2.25 1.78 -13.40
C GLY A 102 3.45 2.10 -12.50
N TYR A 103 3.94 1.12 -11.73
CA TYR A 103 5.12 1.25 -10.84
C TYR A 103 4.94 2.19 -9.64
N GLY A 104 3.69 2.54 -9.29
CA GLY A 104 3.41 3.35 -8.11
C GLY A 104 3.75 2.62 -6.80
N SER A 105 4.08 3.40 -5.78
CA SER A 105 4.50 2.90 -4.46
C SER A 105 3.63 3.44 -3.34
N ALA A 106 3.70 2.81 -2.17
CA ALA A 106 3.00 3.26 -0.98
C ALA A 106 3.91 3.19 0.24
N LEU A 107 3.81 4.18 1.13
CA LEU A 107 4.49 4.22 2.41
C LEU A 107 3.45 4.29 3.53
N ALA A 108 3.41 3.27 4.38
CA ALA A 108 2.64 3.26 5.61
C ALA A 108 3.45 3.88 6.74
N LEU A 109 2.84 4.74 7.53
CA LEU A 109 3.35 5.20 8.83
C LEU A 109 2.41 4.67 9.91
N ARG A 110 2.94 3.94 10.90
CA ARG A 110 2.17 3.56 12.10
C ARG A 110 2.09 4.74 13.03
N VAL A 111 0.88 5.29 13.14
CA VAL A 111 0.60 6.49 13.94
C VAL A 111 -0.10 6.04 15.20
N GLY A 112 0.65 5.44 16.12
CA GLY A 112 0.08 4.99 17.38
C GLY A 112 1.07 4.21 18.23
N SER A 113 1.54 4.83 19.31
CA SER A 113 2.00 4.09 20.48
C SER A 113 1.28 4.54 21.76
N ASP A 114 0.79 5.79 21.83
CA ASP A 114 0.36 6.36 23.13
C ASP A 114 -1.15 6.69 23.22
N LEU A 115 -1.91 6.61 22.12
CA LEU A 115 -3.31 7.11 22.07
C LEU A 115 -4.35 6.09 21.59
N GLY A 116 -4.00 4.80 21.51
CA GLY A 116 -4.95 3.73 21.18
C GLY A 116 -5.55 3.81 19.76
N SER A 117 -4.95 4.58 18.85
CA SER A 117 -5.35 4.54 17.45
C SER A 117 -4.58 3.44 16.71
N ASP A 118 -5.26 2.33 16.47
CA ASP A 118 -4.82 1.22 15.62
C ASP A 118 -4.87 1.59 14.13
N ALA A 119 -4.28 2.74 13.77
CA ALA A 119 -4.41 3.32 12.45
C ALA A 119 -3.04 3.52 11.78
N VAL A 120 -3.03 3.23 10.50
CA VAL A 120 -1.89 3.48 9.61
C VAL A 120 -2.25 4.60 8.65
N ASP A 121 -1.37 5.59 8.54
CA ASP A 121 -1.43 6.59 7.48
C ASP A 121 -0.66 6.06 6.26
N TRP A 122 -1.32 5.95 5.12
CA TRP A 122 -0.68 5.61 3.85
C TRP A 122 -0.41 6.87 3.04
N TYR A 123 0.81 6.96 2.51
CA TYR A 123 1.22 7.96 1.54
C TYR A 123 1.48 7.25 0.21
N VAL A 124 0.74 7.65 -0.82
CA VAL A 124 0.73 6.95 -2.11
C VAL A 124 1.43 7.80 -3.17
N PHE A 125 2.25 7.15 -4.00
CA PHE A 125 3.08 7.80 -4.99
C PHE A 125 2.93 7.16 -6.38
N ASN A 126 3.02 7.96 -7.44
CA ASN A 126 3.00 7.49 -8.84
C ASN A 126 4.34 6.89 -9.31
N GLY A 127 5.29 6.67 -8.41
CA GLY A 127 6.56 6.01 -8.70
C GLY A 127 7.35 5.70 -7.42
N PRO A 128 8.58 5.20 -7.54
CA PRO A 128 9.48 5.00 -6.41
C PRO A 128 9.87 6.31 -5.72
N ILE A 129 10.12 6.24 -4.40
CA ILE A 129 10.59 7.35 -3.56
C ILE A 129 11.75 6.96 -2.63
N ASP A 130 12.14 5.69 -2.63
CA ASP A 130 13.21 5.13 -1.81
C ASP A 130 14.56 5.79 -2.09
N GLU A 131 15.02 5.75 -3.34
CA GLU A 131 16.32 6.30 -3.72
C GLU A 131 16.35 7.83 -3.75
N SER A 132 15.20 8.46 -4.00
CA SER A 132 15.10 9.90 -4.18
C SER A 132 14.85 10.64 -2.87
N PHE A 133 14.17 10.02 -1.90
CA PHE A 133 13.74 10.65 -0.66
C PHE A 133 14.14 9.86 0.58
N LEU A 134 13.68 8.60 0.73
CA LEU A 134 13.87 7.84 1.97
C LEU A 134 15.35 7.64 2.33
N SER A 135 16.21 7.42 1.34
CA SER A 135 17.66 7.24 1.56
C SER A 135 18.44 8.52 1.81
N ARG A 136 17.86 9.70 1.51
CA ARG A 136 18.59 10.99 1.44
C ARG A 136 18.17 12.00 2.50
N ILE A 137 17.00 11.82 3.11
CA ILE A 137 16.49 12.77 4.09
C ILE A 137 17.23 12.62 5.44
N VAL A 138 17.88 13.69 5.85
CA VAL A 138 18.62 13.80 7.11
C VAL A 138 18.17 15.03 7.89
N CYS A 139 18.32 15.00 9.21
CA CYS A 139 18.13 16.15 10.08
C CYS A 139 19.48 16.79 10.41
N ALA A 140 19.67 18.05 10.05
CA ALA A 140 20.85 18.84 10.41
C ALA A 140 20.37 20.12 11.09
N ASP A 141 20.88 20.40 12.28
CA ASP A 141 20.58 21.62 13.05
C ASP A 141 19.08 21.87 13.31
N GLY A 142 18.28 20.81 13.40
CA GLY A 142 16.83 20.88 13.63
C GLY A 142 15.99 21.09 12.36
N ASP A 143 16.63 21.24 11.20
CA ASP A 143 15.99 21.28 9.90
C ASP A 143 16.23 19.97 9.13
N TRP A 144 15.28 19.60 8.27
CA TRP A 144 15.47 18.47 7.36
C TRP A 144 16.02 18.95 6.03
N ILE A 145 17.01 18.23 5.51
CA ILE A 145 17.62 18.49 4.23
C ILE A 145 17.76 17.20 3.43
N MET A 146 17.87 17.33 2.11
CA MET A 146 18.15 16.23 1.21
C MET A 146 19.66 16.19 0.97
N ARG A 147 20.31 15.11 1.40
CA ARG A 147 21.76 14.92 1.25
C ARG A 147 22.04 13.70 0.38
N SER A 148 22.98 13.84 -0.55
CA SER A 148 23.49 12.72 -1.36
C SER A 148 24.66 12.04 -0.64
N GLY A 149 24.84 10.73 -0.83
CA GLY A 149 25.94 9.98 -0.20
C GLY A 149 25.78 9.82 1.31
N VAL A 150 24.54 9.67 1.77
CA VAL A 150 24.24 9.36 3.17
C VAL A 150 24.49 7.88 3.38
N GLU A 151 25.38 7.55 4.32
CA GLU A 151 25.65 6.18 4.70
C GLU A 151 24.43 5.52 5.34
N SER A 152 24.36 4.20 5.29
CA SER A 152 23.19 3.49 5.80
C SER A 152 22.97 3.70 7.30
N ASP A 153 24.06 3.88 8.06
CA ASP A 153 24.13 4.00 9.52
C ASP A 153 24.24 5.45 10.01
N ASP A 154 23.99 6.45 9.15
CA ASP A 154 24.07 7.87 9.53
C ASP A 154 23.09 8.17 10.70
N PRO A 155 23.59 8.67 11.86
CA PRO A 155 22.76 8.98 13.01
C PRO A 155 21.73 10.09 12.74
N LEU A 156 21.93 10.91 11.71
CA LEU A 156 21.05 12.01 11.33
C LEU A 156 19.95 11.59 10.35
N LYS A 157 19.97 10.35 9.85
CA LYS A 157 18.99 9.85 8.90
C LYS A 157 17.60 9.77 9.53
N VAL A 158 16.60 10.32 8.82
CA VAL A 158 15.22 10.32 9.34
C VAL A 158 14.56 8.95 9.18
N PHE A 159 14.84 8.26 8.08
CA PHE A 159 14.34 6.90 7.80
C PHE A 159 15.49 5.90 7.90
N ASP A 160 15.51 5.17 9.01
CA ASP A 160 16.49 4.11 9.26
C ASP A 160 15.93 2.77 8.78
N LEU A 161 16.62 2.09 7.86
CA LEU A 161 16.16 0.82 7.30
C LEU A 161 16.53 -0.31 8.27
N VAL A 162 15.54 -0.93 8.89
CA VAL A 162 15.77 -1.93 9.94
C VAL A 162 15.48 -3.36 9.53
N GLY A 163 14.72 -3.56 8.46
CA GLY A 163 14.41 -4.91 8.00
C GLY A 163 13.56 -4.97 6.75
N TYR A 164 13.15 -6.20 6.44
CA TYR A 164 12.34 -6.53 5.29
C TYR A 164 11.27 -7.54 5.70
N ALA A 165 10.01 -7.24 5.41
CA ALA A 165 8.97 -8.26 5.43
C ALA A 165 8.98 -8.95 4.06
N GLU A 166 9.69 -10.08 3.99
CA GLU A 166 9.73 -10.92 2.80
C GLU A 166 8.41 -11.63 2.55
N LYS A 167 8.05 -11.87 1.29
CA LYS A 167 6.85 -12.67 0.98
C LYS A 167 6.98 -14.12 1.45
N GLY A 168 8.20 -14.64 1.53
CA GLY A 168 8.53 -16.02 1.90
C GLY A 168 8.27 -17.04 0.78
N LEU A 169 7.80 -16.61 -0.39
CA LEU A 169 7.54 -17.49 -1.55
C LEU A 169 8.00 -16.80 -2.84
N LYS A 170 8.78 -17.51 -3.66
CA LYS A 170 9.20 -17.04 -5.00
C LYS A 170 8.14 -17.29 -6.09
N THR A 171 7.02 -17.92 -5.75
CA THR A 171 5.97 -18.31 -6.71
C THR A 171 4.72 -17.43 -6.55
N ARG A 172 3.85 -17.44 -7.56
CA ARG A 172 2.56 -16.72 -7.55
C ARG A 172 1.49 -17.37 -6.64
N THR A 173 1.91 -18.07 -5.59
CA THR A 173 1.01 -18.72 -4.64
C THR A 173 0.80 -17.82 -3.41
N VAL A 174 -0.37 -17.97 -2.77
CA VAL A 174 -0.73 -17.21 -1.56
C VAL A 174 -0.62 -18.08 -0.31
N ARG A 175 -0.82 -19.40 -0.45
CA ARG A 175 -0.76 -20.35 0.66
C ARG A 175 0.69 -20.50 1.11
N GLY A 176 0.97 -20.15 2.37
CA GLY A 176 2.31 -20.16 2.95
C GLY A 176 3.07 -18.85 2.82
N ALA A 177 2.45 -17.80 2.27
CA ALA A 177 3.07 -16.48 2.25
C ALA A 177 3.16 -15.90 3.68
N ASN A 178 4.19 -15.08 3.91
CA ASN A 178 4.39 -14.41 5.19
C ASN A 178 3.13 -13.60 5.56
N ARG A 179 2.66 -13.80 6.81
CA ARG A 179 1.44 -13.18 7.32
C ARG A 179 1.56 -11.66 7.46
N GLU A 180 2.70 -11.15 7.88
CA GLU A 180 2.97 -9.72 8.00
C GLU A 180 2.95 -9.06 6.62
N HIS A 181 3.71 -9.62 5.67
CA HIS A 181 3.74 -9.11 4.30
C HIS A 181 2.34 -9.11 3.67
N LYS A 182 1.54 -10.17 3.90
CA LYS A 182 0.15 -10.20 3.45
C LYS A 182 -0.71 -9.15 4.17
N GLY A 183 -0.52 -8.98 5.47
CA GLY A 183 -1.24 -8.01 6.28
C GLY A 183 -1.06 -6.58 5.78
N TRP A 184 0.17 -6.15 5.49
CA TRP A 184 0.44 -4.84 4.89
C TRP A 184 -0.28 -4.63 3.57
N HIS A 185 -0.27 -5.64 2.69
CA HIS A 185 -0.97 -5.58 1.40
C HIS A 185 -2.49 -5.49 1.58
N ASP A 186 -3.07 -6.33 2.42
CA ASP A 186 -4.51 -6.33 2.72
C ASP A 186 -4.94 -4.99 3.37
N ALA A 187 -4.12 -4.40 4.24
CA ALA A 187 -4.38 -3.11 4.87
C ALA A 187 -4.37 -1.96 3.86
N LEU A 188 -3.45 -1.97 2.89
CA LEU A 188 -3.48 -1.02 1.78
C LEU A 188 -4.75 -1.19 0.93
N CYS A 189 -5.12 -2.43 0.60
CA CYS A 189 -6.36 -2.74 -0.12
C CYS A 189 -7.63 -2.29 0.62
N ALA A 190 -7.63 -2.32 1.95
CA ALA A 190 -8.74 -1.89 2.78
C ALA A 190 -8.71 -0.39 3.14
N SER A 191 -7.68 0.34 2.71
CA SER A 191 -7.50 1.74 3.09
C SER A 191 -8.55 2.65 2.46
N GLN A 192 -8.82 3.79 3.12
CA GLN A 192 -9.82 4.76 2.69
C GLN A 192 -9.20 6.16 2.60
N PRO A 193 -9.66 7.03 1.68
CA PRO A 193 -9.24 8.42 1.63
C PRO A 193 -9.45 9.12 2.96
N VAL A 194 -8.45 9.91 3.40
CA VAL A 194 -8.62 10.75 4.57
C VAL A 194 -9.69 11.81 4.27
N LYS A 195 -10.82 11.76 4.99
CA LYS A 195 -11.91 12.72 4.85
C LYS A 195 -11.40 14.14 5.13
N LYS A 196 -11.24 14.95 4.09
CA LYS A 196 -10.91 16.37 4.23
C LYS A 196 -12.17 17.11 4.67
N LYS A 197 -12.18 17.64 5.89
CA LYS A 197 -13.22 18.59 6.31
C LYS A 197 -13.03 19.88 5.51
N VAL A 198 -13.79 20.04 4.44
CA VAL A 198 -13.86 21.32 3.72
C VAL A 198 -14.55 22.31 4.66
N LYS A 199 -13.78 23.24 5.23
CA LYS A 199 -14.36 24.36 5.99
C LYS A 199 -14.89 25.35 4.97
N LEU A 200 -16.14 25.14 4.55
CA LEU A 200 -16.89 26.10 3.75
C LEU A 200 -17.02 27.40 4.56
N THR A 201 -16.11 28.34 4.31
CA THR A 201 -16.27 29.71 4.77
C THR A 201 -17.03 30.49 3.71
N TRP A 202 -17.87 31.44 4.11
CA TRP A 202 -18.68 32.26 3.20
C TRP A 202 -17.84 32.99 2.13
N LYS A 203 -16.55 33.27 2.41
CA LYS A 203 -15.64 33.90 1.45
C LYS A 203 -15.15 32.96 0.32
N ASN A 204 -15.15 31.65 0.54
CA ASN A 204 -14.66 30.64 -0.42
C ASN A 204 -15.78 29.74 -0.96
N PHE A 205 -17.03 30.04 -0.63
CA PHE A 205 -18.19 29.27 -1.06
C PHE A 205 -18.30 29.34 -2.60
N GLY A 206 -18.26 28.19 -3.26
CA GLY A 206 -18.27 28.05 -4.72
C GLY A 206 -16.90 27.69 -5.33
N HIS A 207 -15.81 28.32 -4.89
CA HIS A 207 -14.47 28.03 -5.43
C HIS A 207 -13.94 26.67 -4.95
N GLU A 208 -14.11 26.34 -3.66
CA GLU A 208 -13.67 25.05 -3.10
C GLU A 208 -14.56 23.88 -3.57
N LEU A 209 -15.85 24.13 -3.76
CA LEU A 209 -16.79 23.16 -4.35
C LEU A 209 -16.44 22.83 -5.79
N LYS A 210 -16.12 23.85 -6.60
CA LYS A 210 -15.69 23.67 -7.98
C LYS A 210 -14.35 22.92 -8.06
N ALA A 211 -13.39 23.24 -7.18
CA ALA A 211 -12.11 22.54 -7.11
C ALA A 211 -12.26 21.06 -6.68
N ASP A 212 -13.16 20.75 -5.74
CA ASP A 212 -13.45 19.35 -5.34
C ASP A 212 -14.14 18.58 -6.48
N GLN A 213 -15.09 19.23 -7.16
CA GLN A 213 -15.76 18.67 -8.34
C GLN A 213 -14.75 18.37 -9.46
N GLU A 214 -13.85 19.30 -9.75
CA GLU A 214 -12.80 19.14 -10.77
C GLU A 214 -11.81 18.03 -10.40
N ARG A 215 -11.44 17.87 -9.11
CA ARG A 215 -10.62 16.73 -8.66
C ARG A 215 -11.34 15.40 -8.84
N LYS A 216 -12.64 15.33 -8.53
CA LYS A 216 -13.45 14.13 -8.74
C LYS A 216 -13.53 13.77 -10.21
N VAL A 217 -13.79 14.75 -11.07
CA VAL A 217 -13.88 14.56 -12.54
C VAL A 217 -12.54 14.13 -13.13
N ARG A 218 -11.40 14.72 -12.70
CA ARG A 218 -10.08 14.24 -13.12
C ARG A 218 -9.81 12.82 -12.64
N GLY A 219 -10.17 12.51 -11.39
CA GLY A 219 -10.03 11.16 -10.83
C GLY A 219 -10.79 10.10 -11.62
N THR A 220 -11.99 10.40 -12.12
CA THR A 220 -12.77 9.49 -12.98
C THR A 220 -12.27 9.46 -14.42
N ALA A 221 -11.84 10.58 -15.00
CA ALA A 221 -11.30 10.62 -16.36
C ALA A 221 -10.00 9.81 -16.50
N SER A 222 -9.07 9.94 -15.55
CA SER A 222 -7.83 9.14 -15.53
C SER A 222 -8.08 7.63 -15.34
N GLY A 223 -9.21 7.26 -14.72
CA GLY A 223 -9.63 5.87 -14.58
C GLY A 223 -10.22 5.27 -15.87
N LEU A 224 -10.83 6.10 -16.71
CA LEU A 224 -11.43 5.69 -17.99
C LEU A 224 -10.39 5.60 -19.11
N GLU A 225 -9.44 6.52 -19.20
CA GLU A 225 -8.36 6.48 -20.21
C GLU A 225 -7.47 5.23 -20.03
N ALA A 226 -7.16 4.84 -18.79
CA ALA A 226 -6.42 3.61 -18.50
C ALA A 226 -7.21 2.32 -18.82
N GLN A 227 -8.54 2.41 -18.96
CA GLN A 227 -9.42 1.30 -19.33
C GLN A 227 -9.54 1.16 -20.85
N GLU A 228 -9.50 2.27 -21.60
CA GLU A 228 -9.46 2.28 -23.07
C GLU A 228 -8.11 1.86 -23.65
N GLU A 229 -6.99 2.24 -23.02
CA GLU A 229 -5.64 1.85 -23.48
C GLU A 229 -5.38 0.33 -23.36
N ASN A 230 -6.05 -0.34 -22.40
CA ASN A 230 -6.02 -1.81 -22.27
C ASN A 230 -7.01 -2.52 -23.23
N ALA A 231 -8.06 -1.85 -23.69
CA ALA A 231 -9.01 -2.41 -24.67
C ALA A 231 -8.47 -2.31 -26.10
N GLY A 232 -7.63 -1.31 -26.40
CA GLY A 232 -7.08 -1.07 -27.75
C GLY A 232 -5.92 -1.98 -28.18
N ARG A 233 -5.29 -2.74 -27.27
CA ARG A 233 -4.19 -3.67 -27.61
C ARG A 233 -4.63 -5.14 -27.81
N GLY A 234 -5.93 -5.43 -27.71
CA GLY A 234 -6.46 -6.80 -27.80
C GLY A 234 -6.94 -7.22 -29.20
N ALA A 235 -6.89 -6.34 -30.20
CA ALA A 235 -7.56 -6.56 -31.47
C ALA A 235 -6.65 -6.26 -32.67
N GLU A 236 -5.52 -6.96 -32.80
CA GLU A 236 -4.88 -7.13 -34.11
C GLU A 236 -3.88 -8.30 -34.09
N ALA A 237 -3.86 -9.04 -35.21
CA ALA A 237 -3.08 -10.24 -35.52
C ALA A 237 -3.59 -11.59 -34.97
N ASN A 238 -4.55 -12.18 -35.69
CA ASN A 238 -4.49 -13.62 -35.95
C ASN A 238 -5.12 -13.95 -37.31
N ASP A 239 -4.33 -13.77 -38.37
CA ASP A 239 -4.56 -14.34 -39.69
C ASP A 239 -3.46 -15.36 -39.97
N GLY A 240 -3.82 -16.49 -40.58
CA GLY A 240 -2.87 -17.45 -41.14
C GLY A 240 -2.72 -18.81 -40.43
N SER A 241 -3.61 -19.73 -40.76
CA SER A 241 -3.34 -21.15 -41.05
C SER A 241 -2.51 -21.99 -40.05
N LYS A 242 -3.19 -22.80 -39.23
CA LYS A 242 -2.60 -24.05 -38.69
C LYS A 242 -3.61 -25.19 -38.77
N GLY A 243 -3.20 -26.25 -39.47
CA GLY A 243 -3.96 -27.48 -39.70
C GLY A 243 -4.20 -28.30 -38.43
N PRO A 244 -4.97 -29.41 -38.54
CA PRO A 244 -5.44 -30.18 -37.40
C PRO A 244 -4.29 -30.84 -36.62
N PRO A 245 -4.44 -30.99 -35.29
CA PRO A 245 -3.41 -31.52 -34.42
C PRO A 245 -3.15 -33.01 -34.68
N GLN A 246 -1.87 -33.39 -34.82
CA GLN A 246 -1.44 -34.78 -34.82
C GLN A 246 -1.60 -35.40 -33.42
N PRO A 247 -1.99 -36.69 -33.33
CA PRO A 247 -2.11 -37.39 -32.06
C PRO A 247 -0.72 -37.66 -31.43
N PRO A 248 -0.65 -37.75 -30.08
CA PRO A 248 0.59 -37.89 -29.34
C PRO A 248 1.27 -39.24 -29.63
N GLN A 249 2.54 -39.19 -30.04
CA GLN A 249 3.39 -40.37 -30.12
C GLN A 249 3.84 -40.78 -28.71
N LYS A 250 3.66 -42.06 -28.38
CA LYS A 250 4.10 -42.66 -27.12
C LYS A 250 5.64 -42.67 -27.06
N PRO A 251 6.25 -42.39 -25.89
CA PRO A 251 7.69 -42.53 -25.72
C PRO A 251 8.11 -44.00 -25.76
N VAL A 252 9.07 -44.31 -26.63
CA VAL A 252 9.77 -45.59 -26.69
C VAL A 252 10.79 -45.63 -25.57
N THR A 253 10.54 -46.48 -24.57
CA THR A 253 11.50 -46.84 -23.53
C THR A 253 12.65 -47.62 -24.18
N ARG A 254 13.86 -47.06 -24.19
CA ARG A 254 15.07 -47.82 -24.53
C ARG A 254 15.81 -48.12 -23.24
N CYS A 255 15.73 -49.37 -22.82
CA CYS A 255 16.57 -49.92 -21.74
C CYS A 255 18.04 -49.91 -22.20
N LYS A 256 18.92 -49.49 -21.29
CA LYS A 256 20.26 -50.02 -21.13
C LYS A 256 20.51 -50.19 -19.64
#